data_AF-A0A4Q6A6T3-F1
#
_entry.id   AF-A0A4Q6A6T3-F1
#
_cell.length_a   1.000
_cell.length_b   1.000
_cell.length_c   1.000
_cell.angle_alpha   90.00
_cell.angle_beta   90.00
_cell.angle_gamma   90.00
#
_symmetry.space_group_name_H-M   'P 1'
#
loop_
_entity.id
_entity.type
_entity.pdbx_description
1 polymer ?
#
loop_
_entity_poly.entity_id
_entity_poly.type
_entity_poly.pdbx_seq_one_letter_code
_entity_poly.pdbx_strand_id
1 'polypeptide(L)'
;TGIPDASKNLINAEARFFRGLAYNTLATLFGDVPLVKEPLNAPKTDFTRTPLAEVNALIEEDLLYAGTNLPDVGGVGAANNAAGKPAGRANKYMAMHLLAQAYLRMDKNDKAEEQARAVINSGKFELNKARFGSTSMPGDAFSDLFVYGKQRRSQGNKEVIWVQEMEPNASVVGGTQNNPQQRRLWGTGYHNVTGMRVADSLGGRSLGRLRLNNWVLYNLYEQNDMRNSSNNIRRTYYYNHPNYPNLMGQQVPKTASDTVTNLGAHTTKWYQFDPKDTFGYAMIKDIIHMRLGETYLLQAEAQFKQGKLGDAATSINALRDRANATPATAADITLDY
;
A
#
# COMPACT_ATOMS: atom_id res chain seq x y z
N THR A 1 -0.31 17.46 38.59
CA THR A 1 -0.34 18.18 37.30
C THR A 1 -1.03 17.30 36.28
N GLY A 2 -2.19 17.70 35.80
CA GLY A 2 -3.03 16.89 34.90
C GLY A 2 -2.69 17.12 33.44
N ILE A 3 -2.64 16.04 32.65
CA ILE A 3 -2.58 16.13 31.18
C ILE A 3 -3.85 16.86 30.69
N PRO A 4 -3.76 17.86 29.79
CA PRO A 4 -4.95 18.52 29.24
C PRO A 4 -5.88 17.54 28.52
N ASP A 5 -7.19 17.79 28.53
CA ASP A 5 -8.16 16.86 27.96
C ASP A 5 -8.00 16.67 26.45
N ALA A 6 -7.60 17.72 25.71
CA ALA A 6 -7.23 17.59 24.30
C ALA A 6 -6.07 16.61 24.08
N SER A 7 -5.06 16.64 24.95
CA SER A 7 -3.92 15.71 24.89
C SER A 7 -4.33 14.29 25.28
N LYS A 8 -5.22 14.11 26.28
CA LYS A 8 -5.78 12.80 26.62
C LYS A 8 -6.58 12.21 25.46
N ASN A 9 -7.44 13.02 24.83
CA ASN A 9 -8.25 12.60 23.69
C ASN A 9 -7.39 12.16 22.51
N LEU A 10 -6.33 12.91 22.20
CA LEU A 10 -5.38 12.54 21.15
C LEU A 10 -4.70 11.19 21.43
N ILE A 11 -4.19 10.99 22.65
CA ILE A 11 -3.53 9.73 23.04
C ILE A 11 -4.51 8.56 22.94
N ASN A 12 -5.73 8.73 23.46
CA ASN A 12 -6.78 7.72 23.36
C ASN A 12 -7.17 7.44 21.91
N ALA A 13 -7.22 8.46 21.06
CA ALA A 13 -7.57 8.33 19.65
C ALA A 13 -6.51 7.55 18.86
N GLU A 14 -5.22 7.82 19.10
CA GLU A 14 -4.13 7.03 18.51
C GLU A 14 -4.21 5.56 18.97
N ALA A 15 -4.38 5.31 20.27
CA ALA A 15 -4.48 3.95 20.81
C ALA A 15 -5.69 3.18 20.24
N ARG A 16 -6.86 3.83 20.18
CA ARG A 16 -8.09 3.25 19.62
C ARG A 16 -7.97 3.00 18.11
N PHE A 17 -7.30 3.87 17.35
CA PHE A 17 -7.02 3.60 15.94
C PHE A 17 -6.25 2.28 15.77
N PHE A 18 -5.17 2.07 16.54
CA PHE A 18 -4.39 0.83 16.45
C PHE A 18 -5.16 -0.39 16.96
N ARG A 19 -5.99 -0.24 18.00
CA ARG A 19 -6.87 -1.33 18.47
C ARG A 19 -7.91 -1.70 17.42
N GLY A 20 -8.56 -0.71 16.81
CA GLY A 20 -9.49 -0.90 15.70
C GLY A 20 -8.83 -1.57 14.49
N LEU A 21 -7.60 -1.17 14.12
CA LEU A 21 -6.80 -1.81 13.06
C LEU A 21 -6.50 -3.28 13.38
N ALA A 22 -6.06 -3.58 14.60
CA ALA A 22 -5.73 -4.93 15.03
C ALA A 22 -6.98 -5.83 15.00
N TYR A 23 -8.08 -5.40 15.61
CA TYR A 23 -9.32 -6.17 15.60
C TYR A 23 -9.94 -6.29 14.21
N ASN A 24 -9.88 -5.27 13.36
CA ASN A 24 -10.38 -5.40 11.98
C ASN A 24 -9.56 -6.40 11.18
N THR A 25 -8.24 -6.46 11.38
CA THR A 25 -7.37 -7.48 10.79
C THR A 25 -7.75 -8.88 11.27
N LEU A 26 -7.88 -9.06 12.59
CA LEU A 26 -8.27 -10.33 13.20
C LEU A 26 -9.65 -10.80 12.73
N ALA A 27 -10.63 -9.90 12.74
CA ALA A 27 -12.00 -10.18 12.32
C ALA A 27 -12.09 -10.55 10.83
N THR A 28 -11.26 -9.93 9.98
CA THR A 28 -11.18 -10.26 8.54
C THR A 28 -10.59 -11.64 8.31
N LEU A 29 -9.59 -12.05 9.11
CA LEU A 29 -8.91 -13.33 8.95
C LEU A 29 -9.65 -14.49 9.61
N PHE A 30 -10.30 -14.25 10.76
CA PHE A 30 -10.75 -15.32 11.65
C PHE A 30 -12.23 -15.22 12.06
N GLY A 31 -12.96 -14.16 11.70
CA GLY A 31 -14.32 -13.91 12.19
C GLY A 31 -14.31 -13.67 13.71
N ASP A 32 -14.99 -14.52 14.48
CA ASP A 32 -15.03 -14.41 15.95
C ASP A 32 -13.62 -14.54 16.55
N VAL A 33 -13.28 -13.66 17.48
CA VAL A 33 -11.98 -13.65 18.18
C VAL A 33 -12.14 -13.20 19.62
N PRO A 34 -11.23 -13.57 20.54
CA PRO A 34 -11.28 -13.04 21.90
C PRO A 34 -11.23 -11.52 21.96
N LEU A 35 -12.16 -10.90 22.69
CA LEU A 35 -12.20 -9.45 22.88
C LEU A 35 -11.55 -9.05 24.21
N VAL A 36 -10.29 -8.61 24.13
CA VAL A 36 -9.52 -8.08 25.26
C VAL A 36 -9.49 -6.55 25.17
N LYS A 37 -10.21 -5.88 26.08
CA LYS A 37 -10.32 -4.41 26.13
C LYS A 37 -9.41 -3.76 27.18
N GLU A 38 -8.98 -4.54 28.17
CA GLU A 38 -8.16 -4.10 29.30
C GLU A 38 -6.86 -4.90 29.38
N PRO A 39 -5.78 -4.33 29.93
CA PRO A 39 -4.55 -5.06 30.17
C PRO A 39 -4.77 -6.23 31.13
N LEU A 40 -4.01 -7.31 30.92
CA LEU A 40 -4.03 -8.48 31.78
C LEU A 40 -2.98 -8.32 32.89
N ASN A 41 -3.35 -8.67 34.12
CA ASN A 41 -2.44 -8.60 35.28
C ASN A 41 -1.72 -9.92 35.56
N ALA A 42 -2.06 -10.99 34.85
CA ALA A 42 -1.44 -12.30 34.92
C ALA A 42 -1.61 -13.06 33.58
N PRO A 43 -0.75 -14.05 33.27
CA PRO A 43 -0.94 -14.91 32.10
C PRO A 43 -2.33 -15.57 32.09
N LYS A 44 -2.98 -15.55 30.93
CA LYS A 44 -4.31 -16.14 30.72
C LYS A 44 -4.29 -16.96 29.43
N THR A 45 -4.91 -18.14 29.44
CA THR A 45 -4.93 -19.09 28.30
C THR A 45 -6.33 -19.58 27.93
N ASP A 46 -7.34 -19.28 28.74
CA ASP A 46 -8.72 -19.73 28.64
C ASP A 46 -9.63 -18.68 27.98
N PHE A 47 -9.13 -18.01 26.93
CA PHE A 47 -9.94 -17.05 26.18
C PHE A 47 -11.05 -17.75 25.40
N THR A 48 -12.26 -17.19 25.47
CA THR A 48 -13.37 -17.57 24.58
C THR A 48 -13.45 -16.59 23.41
N ARG A 49 -13.93 -17.08 22.26
CA ARG A 49 -14.15 -16.22 21.08
C ARG A 49 -15.41 -15.39 21.30
N THR A 50 -15.33 -14.10 21.00
CA THR A 50 -16.46 -13.17 21.03
C THR A 50 -17.09 -13.10 19.64
N PRO A 51 -18.43 -13.13 19.51
CA PRO A 51 -19.11 -13.07 18.22
C PRO A 51 -18.66 -11.89 17.36
N LEU A 52 -18.54 -12.10 16.06
CA LEU A 52 -18.08 -11.11 15.08
C LEU A 52 -18.84 -9.78 15.18
N ALA A 53 -20.14 -9.81 15.46
CA ALA A 53 -20.96 -8.61 15.61
C ALA A 53 -20.48 -7.71 16.77
N GLU A 54 -20.06 -8.28 17.89
CA GLU A 54 -19.55 -7.54 19.04
C GLU A 54 -18.12 -7.03 18.80
N VAL A 55 -17.28 -7.83 18.12
CA VAL A 55 -15.95 -7.39 17.67
C VAL A 55 -16.09 -6.20 16.71
N ASN A 56 -17.06 -6.26 15.79
CA ASN A 56 -17.40 -5.18 14.86
C ASN A 56 -17.88 -3.91 15.57
N ALA A 57 -18.66 -4.06 16.65
CA ALA A 57 -19.08 -2.92 17.47
C ALA A 57 -17.89 -2.20 18.10
N LEU A 58 -16.89 -2.93 18.63
CA LEU A 58 -15.66 -2.31 19.15
C LEU A 58 -14.87 -1.60 18.04
N ILE A 59 -14.74 -2.23 16.87
CA ILE A 59 -14.05 -1.62 15.72
C ILE A 59 -14.71 -0.31 15.31
N GLU A 60 -16.04 -0.29 15.19
CA GLU A 60 -16.80 0.92 14.84
C GLU A 60 -16.62 2.01 15.91
N GLU A 61 -16.77 1.68 17.20
CA GLU A 61 -16.57 2.61 18.32
C GLU A 61 -15.16 3.25 18.29
N ASP A 62 -14.13 2.42 18.16
CA ASP A 62 -12.74 2.86 18.21
C ASP A 62 -12.38 3.77 17.03
N LEU A 63 -12.82 3.39 15.82
CA LEU A 63 -12.50 4.15 14.61
C LEU A 63 -13.31 5.44 14.49
N LEU A 64 -14.57 5.47 14.96
CA LEU A 64 -15.35 6.71 15.06
C LEU A 64 -14.73 7.69 16.06
N TYR A 65 -14.30 7.19 17.23
CA TYR A 65 -13.59 8.02 18.20
C TYR A 65 -12.29 8.56 17.62
N ALA A 66 -11.51 7.71 16.93
CA ALA A 66 -10.27 8.11 16.28
C ALA A 66 -10.51 9.14 15.16
N GLY A 67 -11.52 8.94 14.31
CA GLY A 67 -11.87 9.89 13.24
C GLY A 67 -12.26 11.27 13.77
N THR A 68 -12.90 11.34 14.94
CA THR A 68 -13.28 12.59 15.60
C THR A 68 -12.10 13.31 16.27
N ASN A 69 -11.22 12.55 16.95
CA ASN A 69 -10.24 13.12 17.87
C ASN A 69 -8.80 13.13 17.35
N LEU A 70 -8.49 12.43 16.25
CA LEU A 70 -7.20 12.56 15.58
C LEU A 70 -7.15 13.87 14.77
N PRO A 71 -5.96 14.48 14.64
CA PRO A 71 -5.79 15.68 13.84
C PRO A 71 -5.88 15.38 12.35
N ASP A 72 -5.95 16.44 11.56
CA ASP A 72 -5.70 16.36 10.12
C ASP A 72 -4.30 15.78 9.84
N VAL A 73 -4.10 15.30 8.61
CA VAL A 73 -2.77 14.90 8.14
C VAL A 73 -1.78 16.07 8.30
N GLY A 74 -0.67 15.83 9.00
CA GLY A 74 0.33 16.86 9.32
C GLY A 74 -0.05 17.79 10.49
N GLY A 75 -1.21 17.60 11.14
CA GLY A 75 -1.68 18.41 12.26
C GLY A 75 -1.09 18.03 13.62
N VAL A 76 -0.33 16.93 13.73
CA VAL A 76 0.53 16.71 14.90
C VAL A 76 1.80 17.54 14.66
N GLY A 77 1.97 18.62 15.43
CA GLY A 77 2.90 19.73 15.19
C GLY A 77 4.37 19.36 14.89
N ALA A 78 5.12 20.39 14.46
CA ALA A 78 6.46 20.39 13.86
C ALA A 78 7.64 19.75 14.68
N ALA A 79 7.42 18.95 15.71
CA ALA A 79 8.43 18.53 16.70
C ALA A 79 7.94 17.27 17.49
N ASN A 80 8.69 16.23 17.87
CA ASN A 80 10.12 15.94 17.91
C ASN A 80 10.35 14.42 18.11
N ASN A 81 11.13 13.77 17.23
CA ASN A 81 12.34 13.15 17.77
C ASN A 81 13.46 14.20 17.71
N ALA A 82 14.67 13.92 18.18
CA ALA A 82 15.77 14.89 18.26
C ALA A 82 16.14 15.61 16.95
N ALA A 83 15.53 15.24 15.80
CA ALA A 83 15.75 15.81 14.48
C ALA A 83 14.53 16.58 13.90
N GLY A 84 13.50 16.89 14.69
CA GLY A 84 12.42 17.80 14.27
C GLY A 84 11.52 17.30 13.11
N LYS A 85 11.28 15.98 13.00
CA LYS A 85 10.42 15.41 11.94
C LYS A 85 9.04 14.97 12.46
N PRO A 86 7.93 15.59 12.01
CA PRO A 86 6.59 15.02 12.08
C PRO A 86 6.21 14.44 10.72
N ALA A 87 6.29 13.13 10.58
CA ALA A 87 5.67 12.41 9.49
C ALA A 87 5.43 10.96 9.93
N GLY A 88 4.18 10.48 9.84
CA GLY A 88 3.83 9.08 10.10
C GLY A 88 2.90 8.79 11.29
N ARG A 89 2.54 9.79 12.12
CA ARG A 89 1.55 9.59 13.19
C ARG A 89 0.14 9.36 12.63
N ALA A 90 -0.68 8.65 13.42
CA ALA A 90 -2.09 8.44 13.12
C ALA A 90 -2.79 9.79 12.92
N ASN A 91 -3.62 9.87 11.88
CA ASN A 91 -4.42 11.03 11.55
C ASN A 91 -5.86 10.59 11.23
N LYS A 92 -6.83 11.51 11.30
CA LYS A 92 -8.25 11.15 11.16
C LYS A 92 -8.58 10.44 9.84
N TYR A 93 -7.86 10.75 8.76
CA TYR A 93 -8.12 10.14 7.45
C TYR A 93 -7.68 8.67 7.40
N MET A 94 -6.72 8.27 8.24
CA MET A 94 -6.38 6.85 8.43
C MET A 94 -7.54 6.11 9.09
N ALA A 95 -8.16 6.71 10.12
CA ALA A 95 -9.33 6.13 10.77
C ALA A 95 -10.53 6.06 9.83
N MET A 96 -10.83 7.13 9.08
CA MET A 96 -11.92 7.16 8.10
C MET A 96 -11.74 6.13 6.98
N HIS A 97 -10.53 6.02 6.42
CA HIS A 97 -10.23 5.02 5.38
C HIS A 97 -10.41 3.59 5.90
N LEU A 98 -9.87 3.28 7.08
CA LEU A 98 -10.03 1.98 7.71
C LEU A 98 -11.49 1.69 8.08
N LEU A 99 -12.24 2.70 8.51
CA LEU A 99 -13.65 2.59 8.85
C LEU A 99 -14.50 2.33 7.60
N ALA A 100 -14.19 2.94 6.46
CA ALA A 100 -14.83 2.63 5.17
C ALA A 100 -14.64 1.14 4.80
N GLN A 101 -13.42 0.63 4.93
CA GLN A 101 -13.12 -0.80 4.72
C GLN A 101 -13.87 -1.70 5.70
N ALA A 102 -13.89 -1.34 6.99
CA ALA A 102 -14.59 -2.10 8.02
C ALA A 102 -16.11 -2.12 7.76
N TYR A 103 -16.70 -1.00 7.32
CA TYR A 103 -18.10 -0.91 6.97
C TYR A 103 -18.49 -1.75 5.76
N LEU A 104 -17.66 -1.83 4.72
CA LEU A 104 -17.90 -2.76 3.59
C LEU A 104 -17.91 -4.22 4.05
N ARG A 105 -17.02 -4.62 4.96
CA ARG A 105 -17.01 -5.97 5.57
C ARG A 105 -18.27 -6.23 6.41
N MET A 106 -18.82 -5.20 7.04
CA MET A 106 -20.04 -5.25 7.84
C MET A 106 -21.33 -5.09 7.02
N ASP A 107 -21.22 -4.96 5.69
CA ASP A 107 -22.34 -4.66 4.78
C ASP A 107 -23.08 -3.33 5.09
N LYS A 108 -22.38 -2.37 5.70
CA LYS A 108 -22.86 -1.01 6.00
C LYS A 108 -22.45 -0.04 4.88
N ASN A 109 -22.98 -0.29 3.68
CA ASN A 109 -22.48 0.31 2.43
C ASN A 109 -22.66 1.84 2.36
N ASP A 110 -23.78 2.36 2.88
CA ASP A 110 -24.05 3.80 3.00
C ASP A 110 -22.99 4.51 3.85
N LYS A 111 -22.66 3.94 5.01
CA LYS A 111 -21.63 4.45 5.91
C LYS A 111 -20.23 4.31 5.33
N ALA A 112 -19.96 3.23 4.60
CA ALA A 112 -18.67 3.05 3.92
C ALA A 112 -18.44 4.16 2.89
N GLU A 113 -19.46 4.46 2.08
CA GLU A 113 -19.43 5.55 1.12
C GLU A 113 -19.21 6.90 1.81
N GLU A 114 -19.92 7.17 2.91
CA GLU A 114 -19.75 8.41 3.68
C GLU A 114 -18.31 8.64 4.13
N GLN A 115 -17.67 7.61 4.72
CA GLN A 115 -16.30 7.70 5.21
C GLN A 115 -15.28 7.85 4.07
N ALA A 116 -15.44 7.10 2.97
CA ALA A 116 -14.57 7.20 1.81
C ALA A 116 -14.69 8.58 1.13
N ARG A 117 -15.93 9.06 0.97
CA ARG A 117 -16.23 10.38 0.39
C ARG A 117 -15.67 11.52 1.23
N ALA A 118 -15.72 11.41 2.56
CA ALA A 118 -15.12 12.40 3.45
C ALA A 118 -13.59 12.52 3.25
N VAL A 119 -12.91 11.40 3.02
CA VAL A 119 -11.47 11.39 2.71
C VAL A 119 -11.21 12.00 1.32
N ILE A 120 -11.99 11.60 0.31
CA ILE A 120 -11.85 12.10 -1.08
C ILE A 120 -12.07 13.61 -1.15
N ASN A 121 -13.11 14.11 -0.48
CA ASN A 121 -13.49 15.53 -0.51
C ASN A 121 -12.73 16.40 0.51
N SER A 122 -11.79 15.83 1.24
CA SER A 122 -11.04 16.55 2.29
C SER A 122 -10.14 17.68 1.77
N GLY A 123 -9.80 17.66 0.48
CA GLY A 123 -8.80 18.55 -0.12
C GLY A 123 -7.36 18.31 0.36
N LYS A 124 -7.10 17.22 1.12
CA LYS A 124 -5.77 16.91 1.67
C LYS A 124 -4.95 15.93 0.82
N PHE A 125 -5.61 15.23 -0.10
CA PHE A 125 -5.00 14.20 -0.94
C PHE A 125 -5.40 14.40 -2.40
N GLU A 126 -4.54 14.00 -3.32
CA GLU A 126 -4.78 14.04 -4.76
C GLU A 126 -4.18 12.80 -5.42
N LEU A 127 -4.83 12.26 -6.46
CA LEU A 127 -4.22 11.23 -7.29
C LEU A 127 -3.01 11.83 -8.01
N ASN A 128 -1.86 11.15 -8.00
CA ASN A 128 -0.73 11.57 -8.82
C ASN A 128 -1.04 11.25 -10.29
N LYS A 129 -1.32 12.28 -11.09
CA LYS A 129 -1.63 12.19 -12.53
C LYS A 129 -0.42 12.40 -13.44
N ALA A 130 0.71 12.84 -12.88
CA ALA A 130 1.97 13.03 -13.58
C ALA A 130 3.14 12.44 -12.78
N ARG A 131 4.31 12.29 -13.42
CA ARG A 131 5.56 11.91 -12.74
C ARG A 131 5.85 12.88 -11.59
N PHE A 132 6.39 12.37 -10.48
CA PHE A 132 6.75 13.18 -9.32
C PHE A 132 8.00 12.65 -8.59
N GLY A 133 8.53 13.43 -7.65
CA GLY A 133 9.82 13.14 -7.01
C GLY A 133 10.98 13.14 -8.03
N SER A 134 12.06 12.38 -7.76
CA SER A 134 13.19 12.26 -8.70
C SER A 134 12.83 11.48 -9.97
N THR A 135 12.84 12.12 -11.13
CA THR A 135 12.48 11.50 -12.42
C THR A 135 13.66 10.99 -13.24
N SER A 136 14.85 10.87 -12.63
CA SER A 136 16.06 10.39 -13.31
C SER A 136 15.94 8.97 -13.85
N MET A 137 15.09 8.14 -13.24
CA MET A 137 14.79 6.79 -13.69
C MET A 137 13.50 6.74 -14.53
N PRO A 138 13.43 5.87 -15.55
CA PRO A 138 12.20 5.60 -16.29
C PRO A 138 11.04 5.24 -15.36
N GLY A 139 9.82 5.62 -15.76
CA GLY A 139 8.63 5.45 -14.93
C GLY A 139 7.41 6.15 -15.50
N ASP A 140 6.30 6.02 -14.81
CA ASP A 140 5.03 6.71 -15.00
C ASP A 140 4.45 7.16 -13.64
N ALA A 141 3.34 7.89 -13.66
CA ALA A 141 2.73 8.45 -12.46
C ALA A 141 2.34 7.36 -11.44
N PHE A 142 2.00 6.15 -11.91
CA PHE A 142 1.67 5.03 -11.05
C PHE A 142 2.92 4.34 -10.50
N SER A 143 3.93 4.06 -11.32
CA SER A 143 5.16 3.41 -10.86
C SER A 143 5.90 4.26 -9.82
N ASP A 144 5.88 5.59 -9.97
CA ASP A 144 6.54 6.53 -9.07
C ASP A 144 6.04 6.42 -7.61
N LEU A 145 4.78 6.00 -7.38
CA LEU A 145 4.25 5.74 -6.04
C LEU A 145 5.09 4.71 -5.25
N PHE A 146 5.79 3.82 -5.95
CA PHE A 146 6.45 2.66 -5.37
C PHE A 146 7.98 2.69 -5.50
N VAL A 147 8.55 3.79 -5.99
CA VAL A 147 9.99 4.00 -6.12
C VAL A 147 10.55 4.51 -4.80
N TYR A 148 11.66 3.92 -4.34
CA TYR A 148 12.36 4.36 -3.13
C TYR A 148 12.64 5.88 -3.16
N GLY A 149 12.29 6.57 -2.08
CA GLY A 149 12.46 8.02 -1.98
C GLY A 149 11.32 8.84 -2.59
N LYS A 150 10.19 8.21 -2.92
CA LYS A 150 8.98 8.87 -3.45
C LYS A 150 7.69 8.50 -2.71
N GLN A 151 7.77 7.71 -1.65
CA GLN A 151 6.57 7.24 -0.95
C GLN A 151 5.91 8.33 -0.12
N ARG A 152 6.71 9.24 0.46
CA ARG A 152 6.22 10.22 1.45
C ARG A 152 5.62 11.45 0.77
N ARG A 153 4.70 12.11 1.47
CA ARG A 153 4.15 13.41 1.05
C ARG A 153 5.22 14.48 0.89
N SER A 154 6.21 14.50 1.79
CA SER A 154 7.36 15.40 1.71
C SER A 154 8.24 15.16 0.47
N GLN A 155 8.10 14.00 -0.18
CA GLN A 155 8.78 13.65 -1.42
C GLN A 155 7.91 13.93 -2.67
N GLY A 156 6.78 14.63 -2.48
CA GLY A 156 5.87 15.02 -3.55
C GLY A 156 4.72 14.04 -3.80
N ASN A 157 4.60 12.96 -3.02
CA ASN A 157 3.48 12.02 -3.17
C ASN A 157 2.19 12.60 -2.59
N LYS A 158 1.25 12.96 -3.45
CA LYS A 158 -0.03 13.55 -3.00
C LYS A 158 -1.10 12.52 -2.61
N GLU A 159 -0.87 11.23 -2.89
CA GLU A 159 -1.90 10.20 -2.81
C GLU A 159 -1.93 9.49 -1.44
N VAL A 160 -0.82 9.50 -0.70
CA VAL A 160 -0.66 8.64 0.48
C VAL A 160 -1.36 9.21 1.73
N ILE A 161 -2.12 8.35 2.39
CA ILE A 161 -2.81 8.61 3.66
C ILE A 161 -1.96 8.10 4.83
N TRP A 162 -1.42 6.89 4.70
CA TRP A 162 -0.51 6.28 5.66
C TRP A 162 0.69 5.64 4.97
N VAL A 163 1.87 6.09 5.38
CA VAL A 163 3.16 5.49 5.05
C VAL A 163 3.81 5.02 6.35
N GLN A 164 4.19 3.76 6.42
CA GLN A 164 5.12 3.25 7.41
C GLN A 164 6.54 3.57 6.93
N GLU A 165 7.21 4.46 7.64
CA GLU A 165 8.55 4.90 7.30
C GLU A 165 9.57 3.84 7.70
N MET A 166 10.33 3.35 6.72
CA MET A 166 11.46 2.46 6.90
C MET A 166 12.72 3.31 6.90
N GLU A 167 13.54 3.19 7.93
CA GLU A 167 14.73 4.01 8.09
C GLU A 167 15.93 3.13 8.41
N PRO A 168 17.07 3.27 7.71
CA PRO A 168 18.28 2.54 8.03
C PRO A 168 18.68 2.75 9.48
N ASN A 169 18.64 1.70 10.31
CA ASN A 169 19.07 1.77 11.70
C ASN A 169 20.54 2.21 11.84
N ALA A 170 21.36 1.93 10.82
CA ALA A 170 22.74 2.39 10.71
C ALA A 170 22.89 3.90 10.47
N SER A 171 21.83 4.61 10.07
CA SER A 171 21.88 6.04 9.74
C SER A 171 20.84 6.88 10.48
N VAL A 172 19.85 6.24 11.11
CA VAL A 172 18.77 6.89 11.85
C VAL A 172 18.58 6.15 13.17
N VAL A 173 18.81 6.87 14.28
CA VAL A 173 18.57 6.35 15.64
C VAL A 173 17.08 6.01 15.79
N GLY A 174 16.79 4.77 16.21
CA GLY A 174 15.42 4.26 16.28
C GLY A 174 14.82 3.90 14.92
N GLY A 175 15.58 4.00 13.84
CA GLY A 175 15.20 3.48 12.53
C GLY A 175 15.04 1.96 12.55
N THR A 176 14.15 1.45 11.71
CA THR A 176 13.96 0.01 11.52
C THR A 176 14.29 -0.37 10.09
N GLN A 177 15.23 -1.28 9.94
CA GLN A 177 15.36 -2.10 8.75
C GLN A 177 14.74 -3.44 9.09
N ASN A 178 13.64 -3.76 8.42
CA ASN A 178 13.04 -5.08 8.52
C ASN A 178 13.40 -5.89 7.27
N ASN A 179 13.06 -7.17 7.25
CA ASN A 179 13.23 -8.06 6.11
C ASN A 179 11.87 -8.49 5.51
N PRO A 180 11.00 -7.51 5.15
CA PRO A 180 9.72 -7.82 4.51
C PRO A 180 10.02 -8.52 3.19
N GLN A 181 9.50 -9.75 3.08
CA GLN A 181 9.86 -10.67 2.00
C GLN A 181 9.38 -10.18 0.62
N GLN A 182 8.53 -9.17 0.55
CA GLN A 182 7.88 -8.70 -0.68
C GLN A 182 8.88 -8.45 -1.83
N ARG A 183 10.03 -7.79 -1.57
CA ARG A 183 11.08 -7.59 -2.58
C ARG A 183 11.75 -8.89 -3.07
N ARG A 184 11.76 -9.93 -2.22
CA ARG A 184 12.29 -11.26 -2.53
C ARG A 184 11.26 -12.15 -3.22
N LEU A 185 9.98 -11.97 -2.92
CA LEU A 185 8.91 -12.84 -3.42
C LEU A 185 8.42 -12.45 -4.81
N TRP A 186 8.17 -11.15 -5.01
CA TRP A 186 7.43 -10.63 -6.17
C TRP A 186 8.29 -10.23 -7.37
N GLY A 187 9.62 -10.33 -7.27
CA GLY A 187 10.54 -10.20 -8.41
C GLY A 187 11.11 -11.56 -8.81
N THR A 188 12.05 -11.60 -9.74
CA THR A 188 12.71 -12.85 -10.17
C THR A 188 14.19 -12.90 -9.82
N GLY A 189 14.72 -14.11 -9.70
CA GLY A 189 16.13 -14.40 -9.52
C GLY A 189 16.93 -14.30 -10.82
N TYR A 190 16.75 -13.23 -11.59
CA TYR A 190 17.42 -13.04 -12.88
C TYR A 190 18.95 -13.08 -12.77
N HIS A 191 19.51 -12.78 -11.59
CA HIS A 191 20.95 -12.87 -11.29
C HIS A 191 21.49 -14.31 -11.30
N ASN A 192 20.62 -15.33 -11.35
CA ASN A 192 21.01 -16.73 -11.55
C ASN A 192 21.29 -17.06 -13.03
N VAL A 193 20.95 -16.15 -13.96
CA VAL A 193 21.17 -16.35 -15.40
C VAL A 193 22.56 -15.83 -15.78
N THR A 194 23.38 -16.70 -16.39
CA THR A 194 24.70 -16.32 -16.93
C THR A 194 24.58 -15.11 -17.86
N GLY A 195 25.42 -14.09 -17.66
CA GLY A 195 25.35 -12.81 -18.39
C GLY A 195 24.51 -11.72 -17.69
N MET A 196 23.83 -12.04 -16.59
CA MET A 196 23.10 -11.10 -15.76
C MET A 196 23.81 -10.84 -14.41
N ARG A 197 23.64 -9.64 -13.87
CA ARG A 197 24.05 -9.24 -12.51
C ARG A 197 23.01 -8.37 -11.85
N VAL A 198 23.00 -8.37 -10.52
CA VAL A 198 22.13 -7.50 -9.71
C VAL A 198 22.30 -6.04 -10.13
N ALA A 199 21.19 -5.32 -10.26
CA ALA A 199 21.15 -3.93 -10.70
C ALA A 199 19.93 -3.21 -10.12
N ASP A 200 20.04 -1.90 -9.97
CA ASP A 200 18.97 -1.00 -9.52
C ASP A 200 17.77 -0.99 -10.48
N SER A 201 18.03 -0.92 -11.79
CA SER A 201 17.03 -0.91 -12.87
C SER A 201 16.18 -2.19 -12.95
N LEU A 202 16.63 -3.26 -12.29
CA LEU A 202 15.96 -4.55 -12.20
C LEU A 202 15.45 -4.85 -10.78
N GLY A 203 15.46 -3.85 -9.90
CA GLY A 203 14.87 -3.95 -8.57
C GLY A 203 15.71 -4.68 -7.53
N GLY A 204 17.00 -4.86 -7.81
CA GLY A 204 17.93 -5.56 -6.93
C GLY A 204 17.73 -7.07 -6.93
N ARG A 205 18.15 -7.73 -5.86
CA ARG A 205 18.21 -9.19 -5.80
C ARG A 205 16.91 -9.83 -5.28
N SER A 206 16.08 -10.39 -6.16
CA SER A 206 14.89 -11.15 -5.79
C SER A 206 15.13 -12.67 -5.75
N LEU A 207 14.10 -13.48 -5.44
CA LEU A 207 14.17 -14.94 -5.40
C LEU A 207 13.15 -15.65 -6.30
N GLY A 208 12.15 -14.96 -6.87
CA GLY A 208 11.17 -15.62 -7.75
C GLY A 208 10.34 -16.67 -7.01
N ARG A 209 9.60 -16.26 -5.98
CA ARG A 209 8.76 -17.19 -5.18
C ARG A 209 7.27 -17.02 -5.43
N LEU A 210 6.84 -15.84 -5.88
CA LEU A 210 5.47 -15.54 -6.26
C LEU A 210 5.44 -14.98 -7.67
N ARG A 211 4.31 -15.20 -8.35
CA ARG A 211 4.05 -14.65 -9.67
C ARG A 211 2.60 -14.22 -9.78
N LEU A 212 2.37 -13.12 -10.48
CA LEU A 212 1.05 -12.71 -10.96
C LEU A 212 0.51 -13.73 -11.97
N ASN A 213 -0.79 -14.05 -11.89
CA ASN A 213 -1.39 -14.99 -12.83
C ASN A 213 -1.32 -14.45 -14.28
N ASN A 214 -1.52 -15.34 -15.27
CA ASN A 214 -1.47 -14.95 -16.68
C ASN A 214 -2.51 -13.89 -17.05
N TRP A 215 -3.67 -13.91 -16.40
CA TRP A 215 -4.72 -12.93 -16.67
C TRP A 215 -4.25 -11.51 -16.32
N VAL A 216 -3.70 -11.28 -15.13
CA VAL A 216 -3.12 -9.98 -14.73
C VAL A 216 -1.98 -9.57 -15.66
N LEU A 217 -1.12 -10.53 -16.02
CA LEU A 217 0.08 -10.26 -16.81
C LEU A 217 -0.19 -9.97 -18.28
N TYR A 218 -1.28 -10.45 -18.86
CA TYR A 218 -1.46 -10.42 -20.31
C TYR A 218 -2.85 -9.99 -20.78
N ASN A 219 -3.87 -10.07 -19.91
CA ASN A 219 -5.27 -9.90 -20.33
C ASN A 219 -6.04 -8.84 -19.53
N LEU A 220 -5.61 -8.48 -18.31
CA LEU A 220 -6.34 -7.54 -17.45
C LEU A 220 -6.25 -6.10 -17.96
N TYR A 221 -5.07 -5.68 -18.42
CA TYR A 221 -4.83 -4.29 -18.79
C TYR A 221 -4.84 -4.10 -20.30
N GLU A 222 -5.51 -3.04 -20.75
CA GLU A 222 -5.43 -2.55 -22.12
C GLU A 222 -3.99 -2.18 -22.49
N GLN A 223 -3.67 -2.11 -23.78
CA GLN A 223 -2.32 -1.79 -24.25
C GLN A 223 -1.83 -0.41 -23.77
N ASN A 224 -2.74 0.57 -23.74
CA ASN A 224 -2.44 1.96 -23.37
C ASN A 224 -2.59 2.25 -21.87
N ASP A 225 -3.02 1.28 -21.08
CA ASP A 225 -3.09 1.41 -19.62
C ASP A 225 -1.66 1.43 -19.06
N MET A 226 -1.28 2.51 -18.38
CA MET A 226 0.08 2.68 -17.85
C MET A 226 0.47 1.60 -16.84
N ARG A 227 -0.50 0.97 -16.16
CA ARG A 227 -0.25 -0.13 -15.23
C ARG A 227 0.26 -1.38 -15.95
N ASN A 228 0.05 -1.47 -17.27
CA ASN A 228 0.59 -2.51 -18.14
C ASN A 228 2.03 -2.26 -18.62
N SER A 229 2.52 -1.03 -18.45
CA SER A 229 3.81 -0.58 -18.99
C SER A 229 4.99 -1.39 -18.45
N SER A 230 6.13 -1.31 -19.14
CA SER A 230 7.39 -1.93 -18.68
C SER A 230 7.91 -1.34 -17.36
N ASN A 231 7.37 -0.19 -16.93
CA ASN A 231 7.72 0.41 -15.64
C ASN A 231 6.96 -0.23 -14.48
N ASN A 232 5.84 -0.90 -14.75
CA ASN A 232 4.95 -1.51 -13.74
C ASN A 232 4.98 -3.03 -13.78
N ILE A 233 5.12 -3.62 -14.97
CA ILE A 233 5.25 -5.07 -15.18
C ILE A 233 6.47 -5.35 -16.05
N ARG A 234 7.49 -5.96 -15.45
CA ARG A 234 8.70 -6.39 -16.15
C ARG A 234 8.41 -7.71 -16.87
N ARG A 235 8.55 -7.72 -18.19
CA ARG A 235 8.40 -8.93 -19.03
C ARG A 235 9.64 -9.30 -19.82
N THR A 236 10.57 -8.38 -20.01
CA THR A 236 11.78 -8.54 -20.82
C THR A 236 13.02 -8.21 -20.00
N TYR A 237 14.11 -8.89 -20.30
CA TYR A 237 15.40 -8.74 -19.63
C TYR A 237 16.48 -8.60 -20.68
N TYR A 238 17.53 -7.85 -20.33
CA TYR A 238 18.69 -7.62 -21.19
C TYR A 238 19.94 -7.91 -20.38
N TYR A 239 20.90 -8.61 -20.99
CA TYR A 239 22.18 -8.91 -20.36
C TYR A 239 22.89 -7.62 -19.93
N ASN A 240 23.37 -7.60 -18.70
CA ASN A 240 23.92 -6.40 -18.06
C ASN A 240 25.27 -6.65 -17.34
N HIS A 241 25.87 -7.83 -17.53
CA HIS A 241 27.10 -8.22 -16.86
C HIS A 241 28.35 -7.88 -17.71
N PRO A 242 29.28 -7.03 -17.24
CA PRO A 242 30.43 -6.55 -18.03
C PRO A 242 31.39 -7.65 -18.48
N ASN A 243 31.54 -8.73 -17.69
CA ASN A 243 32.33 -9.90 -18.08
C ASN A 243 31.79 -10.69 -19.28
N TYR A 244 30.60 -10.35 -19.79
CA TYR A 244 30.00 -10.95 -20.98
C TYR A 244 29.76 -9.86 -22.05
N PRO A 245 30.81 -9.20 -22.55
CA PRO A 245 30.68 -8.04 -23.44
C PRO A 245 29.92 -8.37 -24.73
N ASN A 246 30.06 -9.59 -25.25
CA ASN A 246 29.37 -10.06 -26.45
C ASN A 246 27.86 -10.23 -26.25
N LEU A 247 27.38 -10.35 -25.01
CA LEU A 247 25.96 -10.47 -24.69
C LEU A 247 25.35 -9.13 -24.25
N MET A 248 26.17 -8.20 -23.77
CA MET A 248 25.73 -6.94 -23.16
C MET A 248 24.67 -6.22 -24.01
N GLY A 249 23.54 -5.87 -23.39
CA GLY A 249 22.44 -5.17 -24.04
C GLY A 249 21.56 -6.04 -24.94
N GLN A 250 21.94 -7.29 -25.24
CA GLN A 250 21.08 -8.21 -25.95
C GLN A 250 19.96 -8.73 -25.05
N GLN A 251 18.79 -8.98 -25.63
CA GLN A 251 17.66 -9.53 -24.90
C GLN A 251 17.96 -10.96 -24.47
N VAL A 252 17.70 -11.26 -23.19
CA VAL A 252 17.83 -12.61 -22.64
C VAL A 252 16.71 -13.49 -23.22
N PRO A 253 17.03 -14.62 -23.88
CA PRO A 253 16.02 -15.56 -24.35
C PRO A 253 15.21 -16.14 -23.19
N LYS A 254 13.89 -16.22 -23.34
CA LYS A 254 13.03 -16.87 -22.35
C LYS A 254 13.03 -18.39 -22.58
N THR A 255 13.15 -19.16 -21.51
CA THR A 255 12.90 -20.60 -21.54
C THR A 255 11.43 -20.87 -21.21
N ALA A 256 10.80 -21.82 -21.92
CA ALA A 256 9.37 -22.11 -21.70
C ALA A 256 9.08 -22.72 -20.31
N SER A 257 10.09 -23.33 -19.66
CA SER A 257 9.95 -23.95 -18.35
C SER A 257 10.04 -22.98 -17.18
N ASP A 258 10.67 -21.81 -17.35
CA ASP A 258 10.84 -20.85 -16.27
C ASP A 258 9.66 -19.86 -16.22
N THR A 259 8.64 -20.27 -15.47
CA THR A 259 7.46 -19.45 -15.29
C THR A 259 7.54 -18.50 -14.11
N VAL A 260 8.51 -18.61 -13.19
CA VAL A 260 8.49 -17.86 -11.92
C VAL A 260 9.89 -17.46 -11.45
N THR A 261 10.88 -18.35 -11.58
CA THR A 261 12.09 -18.32 -10.75
C THR A 261 13.10 -17.29 -11.24
N ASN A 262 13.55 -17.32 -12.50
CA ASN A 262 14.65 -16.46 -12.95
C ASN A 262 14.20 -15.37 -13.95
N LEU A 263 13.38 -15.71 -14.95
CA LEU A 263 12.97 -14.81 -16.04
C LEU A 263 11.45 -14.63 -16.18
N GLY A 264 10.69 -14.95 -15.13
CA GLY A 264 9.25 -14.75 -15.05
C GLY A 264 8.81 -13.27 -15.12
N ALA A 265 7.68 -13.02 -15.78
CA ALA A 265 7.09 -11.69 -15.75
C ALA A 265 6.59 -11.33 -14.33
N HIS A 266 6.83 -10.10 -13.89
CA HIS A 266 6.60 -9.72 -12.49
C HIS A 266 6.36 -8.22 -12.30
N THR A 267 5.82 -7.83 -11.13
CA THR A 267 5.57 -6.42 -10.80
C THR A 267 6.85 -5.70 -10.34
N THR A 268 7.02 -4.45 -10.76
CA THR A 268 8.13 -3.60 -10.31
C THR A 268 7.85 -2.91 -8.97
N LYS A 269 6.62 -3.03 -8.43
CA LYS A 269 6.15 -2.36 -7.21
C LYS A 269 7.07 -2.59 -6.01
N TRP A 270 7.77 -3.71 -5.96
CA TRP A 270 8.65 -4.09 -4.85
C TRP A 270 10.13 -3.88 -5.14
N TYR A 271 10.48 -3.20 -6.24
CA TYR A 271 11.86 -2.89 -6.60
C TYR A 271 12.52 -2.06 -5.52
N GLN A 272 13.71 -2.51 -5.11
CA GLN A 272 14.61 -1.79 -4.23
C GLN A 272 16.02 -2.35 -4.42
N PHE A 273 16.97 -1.46 -4.64
CA PHE A 273 18.38 -1.79 -4.63
C PHE A 273 19.10 -0.85 -3.65
N ASP A 274 19.92 -1.44 -2.79
CA ASP A 274 20.84 -0.71 -1.94
C ASP A 274 22.26 -1.18 -2.29
N PRO A 275 23.15 -0.31 -2.79
CA PRO A 275 24.53 -0.70 -3.08
C PRO A 275 25.30 -1.14 -1.81
N LYS A 276 24.83 -0.77 -0.61
CA LYS A 276 25.40 -1.23 0.67
C LYS A 276 24.87 -2.61 1.09
N ASP A 277 23.79 -3.09 0.47
CA ASP A 277 23.19 -4.41 0.68
C ASP A 277 22.74 -5.02 -0.66
N THR A 278 23.74 -5.39 -1.47
CA THR A 278 23.50 -6.03 -2.77
C THR A 278 22.93 -7.43 -2.64
N PHE A 279 23.13 -8.10 -1.49
CA PHE A 279 22.47 -9.36 -1.17
C PHE A 279 20.95 -9.16 -1.00
N GLY A 280 20.52 -8.00 -0.51
CA GLY A 280 19.13 -7.59 -0.42
C GLY A 280 18.40 -8.12 0.80
N TYR A 281 19.08 -8.21 1.94
CA TYR A 281 18.48 -8.60 3.21
C TYR A 281 17.54 -7.53 3.79
N ALA A 282 17.91 -6.25 3.69
CA ALA A 282 17.14 -5.16 4.27
C ALA A 282 16.11 -4.58 3.30
N MET A 283 14.97 -4.14 3.83
CA MET A 283 14.08 -3.19 3.16
C MET A 283 14.25 -1.82 3.80
N ILE A 284 14.74 -0.86 3.00
CA ILE A 284 14.85 0.55 3.37
C ILE A 284 13.72 1.37 2.75
N LYS A 285 12.95 0.77 1.85
CA LYS A 285 11.84 1.39 1.18
C LYS A 285 10.60 1.42 2.05
N ASP A 286 10.06 2.62 2.25
CA ASP A 286 8.83 2.85 2.98
C ASP A 286 7.66 2.03 2.42
N ILE A 287 6.73 1.68 3.30
CA ILE A 287 5.56 0.86 2.98
C ILE A 287 4.32 1.74 3.02
N ILE A 288 3.63 1.86 1.88
CA ILE A 288 2.34 2.55 1.80
C ILE A 288 1.25 1.58 2.25
N HIS A 289 0.56 1.91 3.34
CA HIS A 289 -0.56 1.12 3.87
C HIS A 289 -1.91 1.61 3.38
N MET A 290 -2.08 2.93 3.21
CA MET A 290 -3.32 3.55 2.77
C MET A 290 -3.02 4.68 1.79
N ARG A 291 -3.74 4.74 0.67
CA ARG A 291 -3.66 5.81 -0.33
C ARG A 291 -5.04 6.10 -0.92
N LEU A 292 -5.19 7.28 -1.50
CA LEU A 292 -6.44 7.77 -2.07
C LEU A 292 -6.98 6.86 -3.19
N GLY A 293 -6.10 6.18 -3.94
CA GLY A 293 -6.53 5.22 -4.96
C GLY A 293 -7.44 4.11 -4.43
N GLU A 294 -7.10 3.49 -3.30
CA GLU A 294 -7.98 2.51 -2.65
C GLU A 294 -9.22 3.18 -2.06
N THR A 295 -9.14 4.41 -1.57
CA THR A 295 -10.33 5.13 -1.09
C THR A 295 -11.39 5.29 -2.19
N TYR A 296 -10.98 5.59 -3.43
CA TYR A 296 -11.89 5.62 -4.59
C TYR A 296 -12.50 4.24 -4.87
N LEU A 297 -11.74 3.15 -4.74
CA LEU A 297 -12.26 1.80 -4.89
C LEU A 297 -13.26 1.43 -3.79
N LEU A 298 -12.97 1.78 -2.53
CA LEU A 298 -13.89 1.59 -1.41
C LEU A 298 -15.20 2.36 -1.64
N GLN A 299 -15.13 3.61 -2.11
CA GLN A 299 -16.31 4.40 -2.47
C GLN A 299 -17.10 3.74 -3.60
N ALA A 300 -16.42 3.30 -4.67
CA ALA A 300 -17.05 2.67 -5.81
C ALA A 300 -17.75 1.35 -5.44
N GLU A 301 -17.11 0.51 -4.64
CA GLU A 301 -17.71 -0.74 -4.15
C GLU A 301 -18.94 -0.46 -3.28
N ALA A 302 -18.85 0.52 -2.38
CA ALA A 302 -19.96 0.95 -1.55
C ALA A 302 -21.15 1.46 -2.39
N GLN A 303 -20.87 2.22 -3.45
CA GLN A 303 -21.87 2.73 -4.38
C GLN A 303 -22.50 1.60 -5.21
N PHE A 304 -21.69 0.67 -5.71
CA PHE A 304 -22.15 -0.51 -6.43
C PHE A 304 -23.13 -1.35 -5.58
N LYS A 305 -22.76 -1.65 -4.32
CA LYS A 305 -23.61 -2.42 -3.39
C LYS A 305 -24.93 -1.70 -3.03
N GLN A 306 -25.00 -0.39 -3.22
CA GLN A 306 -26.23 0.41 -3.07
C GLN A 306 -27.02 0.55 -4.38
N GLY A 307 -26.57 -0.04 -5.49
CA GLY A 307 -27.20 0.11 -6.82
C GLY A 307 -26.89 1.45 -7.51
N LYS A 308 -25.96 2.25 -6.98
CA LYS A 308 -25.57 3.57 -7.53
C LYS A 308 -24.51 3.40 -8.64
N LEU A 309 -24.87 2.69 -9.71
CA LEU A 309 -23.91 2.26 -10.74
C LEU A 309 -23.24 3.43 -11.47
N GLY A 310 -23.95 4.54 -11.72
CA GLY A 310 -23.37 5.75 -12.32
C GLY A 310 -22.34 6.43 -11.43
N ASP A 311 -22.60 6.48 -10.12
CA ASP A 311 -21.67 7.05 -9.14
C ASP A 311 -20.43 6.14 -8.99
N ALA A 312 -20.65 4.82 -8.95
CA ALA A 312 -19.56 3.84 -8.90
C ALA A 312 -18.66 3.95 -10.14
N ALA A 313 -19.24 4.08 -11.34
CA ALA A 313 -18.48 4.32 -12.57
C ALA A 313 -17.66 5.61 -12.49
N THR A 314 -18.24 6.69 -11.96
CA THR A 314 -17.53 7.97 -11.76
C THR A 314 -16.35 7.81 -10.81
N SER A 315 -16.53 7.12 -9.67
CA SER A 315 -15.47 6.85 -8.70
C SER A 315 -14.34 6.00 -9.28
N ILE A 316 -14.66 4.97 -10.08
CA ILE A 316 -13.69 4.13 -10.79
C ILE A 316 -12.95 4.94 -11.86
N ASN A 317 -13.66 5.78 -12.60
CA ASN A 317 -13.07 6.56 -13.70
C ASN A 317 -12.01 7.54 -13.24
N ALA A 318 -12.08 8.05 -11.99
CA ALA A 318 -10.97 8.81 -11.42
C ALA A 318 -9.62 8.05 -11.48
N LEU A 319 -9.65 6.72 -11.33
CA LEU A 319 -8.47 5.86 -11.41
C LEU A 319 -8.15 5.44 -12.84
N ARG A 320 -9.17 5.19 -13.67
CA ARG A 320 -9.01 4.81 -15.08
C ARG A 320 -8.43 5.95 -15.90
N ASP A 321 -8.89 7.18 -15.67
CA ASP A 321 -8.35 8.41 -16.26
C ASP A 321 -6.86 8.57 -15.90
N ARG A 322 -6.52 8.41 -14.61
CA ARG A 322 -5.12 8.44 -14.17
C ARG A 322 -4.29 7.37 -14.86
N ALA A 323 -4.86 6.21 -15.16
CA ALA A 323 -4.17 5.09 -15.77
C ALA A 323 -4.15 5.12 -17.31
N ASN A 324 -4.83 6.08 -17.95
CA ASN A 324 -5.08 6.09 -19.40
C ASN A 324 -5.80 4.82 -19.89
N ALA A 325 -6.74 4.32 -19.08
CA ALA A 325 -7.62 3.20 -19.42
C ALA A 325 -8.97 3.72 -19.94
N THR A 326 -9.63 2.95 -20.80
CA THR A 326 -10.95 3.31 -21.37
C THR A 326 -11.97 3.56 -20.24
N PRO A 327 -12.67 4.70 -20.15
CA PRO A 327 -13.62 4.94 -19.06
C PRO A 327 -14.73 3.88 -18.98
N ALA A 328 -15.12 3.53 -17.76
CA ALA A 328 -16.27 2.69 -17.45
C ALA A 328 -17.57 3.47 -17.60
N THR A 329 -18.60 2.81 -18.12
CA THR A 329 -19.99 3.28 -18.06
C THR A 329 -20.72 2.62 -16.89
N ALA A 330 -21.91 3.12 -16.54
CA ALA A 330 -22.74 2.48 -15.51
C ALA A 330 -23.11 1.03 -15.86
N ALA A 331 -23.24 0.71 -17.16
CA ALA A 331 -23.57 -0.64 -17.63
C ALA A 331 -22.41 -1.62 -17.46
N ASP A 332 -21.18 -1.11 -17.40
CA ASP A 332 -20.00 -1.94 -17.19
C ASP A 332 -19.86 -2.38 -15.72
N ILE A 333 -20.42 -1.62 -14.77
CA ILE A 333 -20.21 -1.86 -13.33
C ILE A 333 -20.98 -3.11 -12.87
N THR A 334 -20.25 -4.21 -12.80
CA THR A 334 -20.70 -5.50 -12.28
C THR A 334 -19.65 -6.06 -11.30
N LEU A 335 -19.95 -7.19 -10.64
CA LEU A 335 -18.95 -7.88 -9.81
C LEU A 335 -17.75 -8.40 -10.61
N ASP A 336 -17.94 -8.63 -11.92
CA ASP A 336 -16.92 -9.19 -12.81
C ASP A 336 -16.15 -8.12 -13.60
N TYR A 337 -16.42 -6.84 -13.35
CA TYR A 337 -15.77 -5.69 -14.00
C TYR A 337 -14.42 -5.33 -13.36
#